data_AF-A0A2A5JQ11-F1
#
_entry.id   AF-A0A2A5JQ11-F1
#
_cell.length_a   1.000
_cell.length_b   1.000
_cell.length_c   1.000
_cell.angle_alpha   90.00
_cell.angle_beta   90.00
_cell.angle_gamma   90.00
#
_symmetry.space_group_name_H-M   'P 1'
#
loop_
_entity.id
_entity.type
_entity.pdbx_description
1 polymer ?
#
loop_
_entity_poly.entity_id
_entity_poly.type
_entity_poly.pdbx_seq_one_letter_code
_entity_poly.pdbx_strand_id
1 'polypeptide(L)'
;MYKIRVALLLGATITAGLANASTPENVADILGRDLSFSAGGLENLGHVGLWTGSQVLEVLDTPAVIEENSLNSFKNASEYWGYKARRSTVYINKRENIIKFGRQQKEFSPSYTLSFTATEGKWGYKRVYNNVTKKWERKKVVIQKAKFRCDTFVAFSWDRAGERKPYGSTPTHMYQYYDLM
;
A
#
# COMPACT_ATOMS: atom_id res chain seq x y z
N MET A 1 21.99 45.06 -52.71
CA MET A 1 22.70 44.08 -51.87
C MET A 1 21.83 43.74 -50.67
N TYR A 2 21.15 42.59 -50.69
CA TYR A 2 20.22 42.17 -49.63
C TYR A 2 20.98 41.48 -48.49
N LYS A 3 20.90 42.02 -47.26
CA LYS A 3 21.37 41.36 -46.04
C LYS A 3 20.22 40.58 -45.43
N ILE A 4 20.18 39.27 -45.66
CA ILE A 4 19.29 38.35 -44.95
C ILE A 4 19.89 38.14 -43.55
N ARG A 5 19.17 38.58 -42.51
CA ARG A 5 19.50 38.21 -41.13
C ARG A 5 18.72 36.95 -40.78
N VAL A 6 19.42 35.83 -40.72
CA VAL A 6 18.88 34.57 -40.19
C VAL A 6 18.79 34.71 -38.68
N ALA A 7 17.56 34.80 -38.16
CA ALA A 7 17.30 34.76 -36.73
C ALA A 7 17.39 33.29 -36.27
N LEU A 8 18.45 32.95 -35.54
CA LEU A 8 18.59 31.64 -34.91
C LEU A 8 17.69 31.61 -33.67
N LEU A 9 16.49 31.03 -33.79
CA LEU A 9 15.65 30.71 -32.64
C LEU A 9 16.32 29.55 -31.88
N LEU A 10 16.99 29.88 -30.77
CA LEU A 10 17.35 28.90 -29.76
C LEU A 10 16.07 28.49 -29.02
N GLY A 11 15.45 27.41 -29.50
CA GLY A 11 14.39 26.73 -28.76
C GLY A 11 14.99 26.13 -27.49
N ALA A 12 14.75 26.77 -26.35
CA ALA A 12 14.92 26.14 -25.06
C ALA A 12 13.83 25.07 -24.91
N THR A 13 14.14 23.83 -25.29
CA THR A 13 13.37 22.69 -24.79
C THR A 13 13.62 22.60 -23.29
N ILE A 14 12.69 23.17 -22.52
CA ILE A 14 12.53 22.83 -21.11
C ILE A 14 12.09 21.36 -21.11
N THR A 15 13.04 20.44 -21.07
CA THR A 15 12.75 19.11 -20.54
C THR A 15 12.45 19.33 -19.08
N ALA A 16 11.17 19.59 -18.76
CA ALA A 16 10.66 19.36 -17.43
C ALA A 16 10.97 17.89 -17.17
N GLY A 17 12.04 17.65 -16.42
CA GLY A 17 12.29 16.36 -15.83
C GLY A 17 11.06 16.08 -14.98
N LEU A 18 10.13 15.29 -15.51
CA LEU A 18 9.18 14.56 -14.68
C LEU A 18 10.09 13.80 -13.73
N ALA A 19 10.23 14.32 -12.52
CA ALA A 19 10.79 13.56 -11.43
C ALA A 19 9.96 12.28 -11.43
N ASN A 20 10.56 11.20 -11.96
CA ASN A 20 9.97 9.88 -11.86
C ASN A 20 9.85 9.66 -10.35
N ALA A 21 8.67 9.90 -9.78
CA ALA A 21 8.33 9.38 -8.48
C ALA A 21 8.67 7.88 -8.59
N SER A 22 9.71 7.50 -7.86
CA SER A 22 10.66 6.48 -8.27
C SER A 22 10.02 5.08 -8.24
N THR A 23 10.65 4.11 -8.92
CA THR A 23 10.23 2.71 -8.89
C THR A 23 10.63 2.10 -7.55
N PRO A 24 9.71 1.45 -6.80
CA PRO A 24 10.06 0.80 -5.54
C PRO A 24 11.19 -0.21 -5.74
N GLU A 25 12.18 -0.16 -4.85
CA GLU A 25 13.43 -0.92 -4.96
C GLU A 25 13.30 -2.30 -4.33
N ASN A 26 12.52 -2.42 -3.26
CA ASN A 26 12.52 -3.58 -2.39
C ASN A 26 11.11 -4.03 -2.03
N VAL A 27 10.94 -5.34 -1.84
CA VAL A 27 9.73 -5.90 -1.22
C VAL A 27 9.46 -5.20 0.11
N ALA A 28 8.18 -4.91 0.37
CA ALA A 28 7.61 -4.17 1.48
C ALA A 28 7.97 -2.67 1.54
N ASP A 29 8.53 -2.09 0.48
CA ASP A 29 8.54 -0.62 0.32
C ASP A 29 7.11 -0.07 0.37
N ILE A 30 6.92 1.07 1.04
CA ILE A 30 5.60 1.69 1.19
C ILE A 30 5.42 2.69 0.06
N LEU A 31 4.39 2.51 -0.76
CA LEU A 31 4.01 3.45 -1.82
C LEU A 31 2.93 4.40 -1.31
N GLY A 32 2.94 5.65 -1.80
CA GLY A 32 1.93 6.65 -1.49
C GLY A 32 1.40 7.35 -2.73
N ARG A 33 0.12 7.69 -2.73
CA ARG A 33 -0.57 8.50 -3.74
C ARG A 33 -1.73 9.26 -3.11
N ASP A 34 -2.33 10.21 -3.82
CA ASP A 34 -3.55 10.87 -3.39
C ASP A 34 -4.72 9.89 -3.24
N LEU A 35 -5.74 10.25 -2.46
CA LEU A 35 -6.96 9.44 -2.40
C LEU A 35 -7.80 9.72 -3.64
N SER A 36 -8.07 8.70 -4.47
CA SER A 36 -8.80 8.85 -5.74
C SER A 36 -10.33 9.02 -5.58
N PHE A 37 -10.84 9.06 -4.35
CA PHE A 37 -12.27 9.14 -4.04
C PHE A 37 -12.57 10.29 -3.06
N SER A 38 -13.40 11.23 -3.48
CA SER A 38 -13.86 12.37 -2.68
C SER A 38 -15.00 11.96 -1.74
N ALA A 39 -14.72 11.11 -0.75
CA ALA A 39 -15.63 10.94 0.39
C ALA A 39 -15.56 12.19 1.30
N GLY A 40 -16.15 13.30 0.85
CA GLY A 40 -16.50 14.44 1.71
C GLY A 40 -15.36 15.36 2.16
N GLY A 41 -14.38 15.68 1.31
CA GLY A 41 -13.34 16.68 1.62
C GLY A 41 -12.06 16.10 2.25
N LEU A 42 -11.82 14.80 2.09
CA LEU A 42 -10.66 14.08 2.63
C LEU A 42 -9.57 13.82 1.58
N GLU A 43 -9.53 14.59 0.48
CA GLU A 43 -8.52 14.43 -0.58
C GLU A 43 -7.07 14.47 -0.08
N ASN A 44 -6.81 15.17 1.03
CA ASN A 44 -5.52 15.23 1.70
C ASN A 44 -5.16 13.96 2.51
N LEU A 45 -6.09 13.03 2.74
CA LEU A 45 -5.87 11.84 3.57
C LEU A 45 -5.19 10.67 2.86
N GLY A 46 -4.77 10.78 1.60
CA GLY A 46 -3.81 9.89 0.92
C GLY A 46 -3.98 8.36 1.00
N HIS A 47 -3.55 7.69 -0.05
CA HIS A 47 -3.62 6.24 -0.15
C HIS A 47 -2.23 5.61 -0.15
N VAL A 48 -2.06 4.52 0.61
CA VAL A 48 -0.79 3.82 0.71
C VAL A 48 -0.93 2.32 0.43
N GLY A 49 0.15 1.73 -0.07
CA GLY A 49 0.25 0.30 -0.35
C GLY A 49 1.66 -0.24 -0.10
N LEU A 50 1.83 -1.56 -0.20
CA LEU A 50 3.11 -2.25 -0.03
C LEU A 50 3.59 -2.84 -1.36
N TRP A 51 4.84 -2.61 -1.71
CA TRP A 51 5.44 -3.25 -2.87
C TRP A 51 5.68 -4.73 -2.61
N THR A 52 5.17 -5.61 -3.46
CA THR A 52 5.37 -7.07 -3.32
C THR A 52 6.61 -7.57 -4.07
N GLY A 53 7.33 -6.67 -4.75
CA GLY A 53 8.38 -7.02 -5.71
C GLY A 53 7.90 -6.97 -7.17
N SER A 54 6.59 -7.05 -7.41
CA SER A 54 5.99 -6.99 -8.75
C SER A 54 4.64 -6.28 -8.82
N GLN A 55 3.91 -6.21 -7.69
CA GLN A 55 2.59 -5.61 -7.57
C GLN A 55 2.51 -4.76 -6.30
N VAL A 56 1.45 -3.97 -6.16
CA VAL A 56 1.16 -3.18 -4.98
C VAL A 56 0.03 -3.87 -4.21
N LEU A 57 0.35 -4.38 -3.02
CA LEU A 57 -0.63 -4.90 -2.07
C LEU A 57 -1.26 -3.72 -1.32
N GLU A 58 -2.56 -3.52 -1.51
CA GLU A 58 -3.28 -2.36 -0.96
C GLU A 58 -4.68 -2.71 -0.48
N VAL A 59 -5.28 -1.78 0.28
CA VAL A 59 -6.64 -1.91 0.80
C VAL A 59 -7.55 -0.85 0.20
N LEU A 60 -8.55 -1.27 -0.57
CA LEU A 60 -9.46 -0.41 -1.30
C LEU A 60 -10.90 -0.55 -0.78
N ASP A 61 -11.71 0.48 -1.01
CA ASP A 61 -13.16 0.45 -0.76
C ASP A 61 -13.88 -0.21 -1.94
N THR A 62 -13.56 -1.49 -2.16
CA THR A 62 -14.10 -2.34 -3.24
C THR A 62 -14.63 -3.65 -2.66
N PRO A 63 -15.44 -4.42 -3.41
CA PRO A 63 -15.87 -5.75 -2.95
C PRO A 63 -14.70 -6.69 -2.60
N ALA A 64 -13.56 -6.55 -3.27
CA ALA A 64 -12.33 -7.27 -2.96
C ALA A 64 -11.39 -6.39 -2.14
N VAL A 65 -11.74 -6.09 -0.88
CA VAL A 65 -11.06 -5.05 -0.06
C VAL A 65 -9.52 -5.09 -0.03
N ILE A 66 -8.89 -6.27 -0.05
CA ILE A 66 -7.42 -6.38 -0.10
C ILE A 66 -7.03 -6.91 -1.49
N GLU A 67 -6.36 -6.08 -2.28
CA GLU A 67 -6.02 -6.36 -3.68
C GLU A 67 -4.51 -6.28 -3.91
N GLU A 68 -4.07 -6.87 -5.02
CA GLU A 68 -2.73 -6.65 -5.55
C GLU A 68 -2.88 -6.07 -6.96
N ASN A 69 -2.45 -4.82 -7.12
CA ASN A 69 -2.57 -4.08 -8.37
C ASN A 69 -1.20 -3.88 -9.03
N SER A 70 -1.16 -3.71 -10.34
CA SER A 70 0.10 -3.34 -11.00
C SER A 70 0.60 -1.99 -10.50
N LEU A 71 1.92 -1.78 -10.50
CA LEU A 71 2.51 -0.48 -10.17
C LEU A 71 1.92 0.64 -11.02
N ASN A 72 1.71 0.39 -12.31
CA ASN A 72 1.14 1.35 -13.23
C ASN A 72 -0.31 1.71 -12.86
N SER A 73 -1.13 0.71 -12.51
CA SER A 73 -2.50 0.96 -12.04
C SER A 73 -2.52 1.79 -10.76
N PHE A 74 -1.63 1.49 -9.81
CA PHE A 74 -1.50 2.29 -8.59
C PHE A 74 -1.11 3.74 -8.89
N LYS A 75 -0.08 3.95 -9.71
CA LYS A 75 0.40 5.29 -10.10
C LYS A 75 -0.64 6.11 -10.87
N ASN A 76 -1.45 5.47 -11.71
CA ASN A 76 -2.42 6.15 -12.56
C ASN A 76 -3.78 6.37 -11.88
N ALA A 77 -3.98 5.86 -10.66
CA ALA A 77 -5.24 6.04 -9.94
C ALA A 77 -5.42 7.48 -9.43
N SER A 78 -4.32 8.19 -9.13
CA SER A 78 -4.27 9.57 -8.60
C SER A 78 -2.83 10.07 -8.54
N GLU A 79 -2.56 11.30 -8.08
CA GLU A 79 -1.19 11.84 -7.99
C GLU A 79 -0.30 10.92 -7.14
N TYR A 80 0.76 10.38 -7.74
CA TYR A 80 1.68 9.45 -7.07
C TYR A 80 2.81 10.20 -6.38
N TRP A 81 3.03 9.90 -5.10
CA TRP A 81 4.00 10.59 -4.26
C TRP A 81 5.38 9.94 -4.25
N GLY A 82 5.49 8.67 -4.66
CA GLY A 82 6.71 7.88 -4.56
C GLY A 82 6.62 6.71 -3.59
N TYR A 83 7.77 6.13 -3.25
CA TYR A 83 7.88 5.09 -2.24
C TYR A 83 8.89 5.44 -1.13
N LYS A 84 8.67 4.87 0.04
CA LYS A 84 9.59 4.89 1.17
C LYS A 84 10.19 3.51 1.37
N ALA A 85 11.49 3.40 1.08
CA ALA A 85 12.26 2.21 1.38
C ALA A 85 12.80 2.20 2.80
N ARG A 86 12.84 1.01 3.41
CA ARG A 86 13.64 0.78 4.62
C ARG A 86 14.90 0.00 4.22
N ARG A 87 16.05 0.67 4.26
CA ARG A 87 17.35 0.12 3.82
C ARG A 87 18.09 -0.69 4.90
N SER A 88 17.46 -0.96 6.05
CA SER A 88 18.10 -1.73 7.13
C SER A 88 18.25 -3.21 6.76
N THR A 89 19.47 -3.74 6.93
CA THR A 89 19.80 -5.15 6.72
C THR A 89 19.05 -6.09 7.66
N VAL A 90 18.75 -5.64 8.88
CA VAL A 90 17.93 -6.37 9.88
C VAL A 90 16.53 -6.69 9.34
N TYR A 91 16.00 -5.82 8.47
CA TYR A 91 14.67 -5.92 7.90
C TYR A 91 14.61 -6.78 6.63
N ILE A 92 15.73 -6.97 5.91
CA ILE A 92 15.74 -7.70 4.62
C ILE A 92 15.09 -9.08 4.76
N ASN A 93 15.41 -9.80 5.82
CA ASN A 93 14.89 -11.15 6.08
C ASN A 93 13.41 -11.18 6.52
N LYS A 94 12.79 -10.02 6.73
CA LYS A 94 11.40 -9.88 7.19
C LYS A 94 10.45 -9.32 6.13
N ARG A 95 10.97 -8.82 5.00
CA ARG A 95 10.19 -8.24 3.89
C ARG A 95 9.05 -9.13 3.42
N GLU A 96 9.36 -10.40 3.15
CA GLU A 96 8.39 -11.40 2.73
C GLU A 96 7.32 -11.65 3.80
N ASN A 97 7.70 -11.61 5.09
CA ASN A 97 6.74 -11.79 6.17
C ASN A 97 5.74 -10.64 6.26
N ILE A 98 6.15 -9.40 6.01
CA ILE A 98 5.24 -8.24 5.99
C ILE A 98 4.17 -8.44 4.91
N ILE A 99 4.59 -8.77 3.70
CA ILE A 99 3.65 -9.05 2.59
C ILE A 99 2.77 -10.25 2.92
N LYS A 100 3.35 -11.33 3.46
CA LYS A 100 2.61 -12.53 3.87
C LYS A 100 1.51 -12.22 4.89
N PHE A 101 1.81 -11.44 5.92
CA PHE A 101 0.82 -11.09 6.95
C PHE A 101 -0.30 -10.23 6.39
N GLY A 102 0.02 -9.25 5.53
CA GLY A 102 -0.98 -8.46 4.82
C GLY A 102 -1.88 -9.33 3.92
N ARG A 103 -1.28 -10.16 3.05
CA ARG A 103 -2.00 -11.08 2.16
C ARG A 103 -2.91 -12.04 2.90
N GLN A 104 -2.47 -12.57 4.04
CA GLN A 104 -3.26 -13.51 4.84
C GLN A 104 -4.60 -12.89 5.27
N GLN A 105 -4.68 -11.57 5.41
CA GLN A 105 -5.91 -10.90 5.81
C GLN A 105 -7.07 -11.08 4.80
N LYS A 106 -6.77 -11.45 3.54
CA LYS A 106 -7.76 -11.80 2.51
C LYS A 106 -8.68 -12.95 2.93
N GLU A 107 -8.17 -13.88 3.74
CA GLU A 107 -8.91 -15.06 4.17
C GLU A 107 -10.06 -14.77 5.16
N PHE A 108 -10.09 -13.56 5.75
CA PHE A 108 -10.99 -13.24 6.85
C PHE A 108 -12.15 -12.33 6.44
N SER A 109 -12.58 -12.39 5.18
CA SER A 109 -13.68 -11.56 4.65
C SER A 109 -13.50 -10.07 5.00
N PRO A 110 -12.39 -9.45 4.55
CA PRO A 110 -12.02 -8.10 4.95
C PRO A 110 -13.09 -7.06 4.58
N SER A 111 -13.13 -5.98 5.38
CA SER A 111 -13.97 -4.80 5.14
C SER A 111 -13.11 -3.52 5.16
N TYR A 112 -13.42 -2.57 4.29
CA TYR A 112 -12.78 -1.26 4.29
C TYR A 112 -13.33 -0.37 5.42
N THR A 113 -12.52 0.58 5.90
CA THR A 113 -12.96 1.59 6.87
C THR A 113 -12.20 2.91 6.70
N LEU A 114 -12.88 4.03 6.92
CA LEU A 114 -12.25 5.36 7.01
C LEU A 114 -11.69 5.65 8.41
N SER A 115 -12.16 4.92 9.43
CA SER A 115 -11.65 5.03 10.80
C SER A 115 -10.20 4.55 10.91
N PHE A 116 -9.46 5.17 11.84
CA PHE A 116 -8.12 4.76 12.26
C PHE A 116 -8.12 3.42 13.04
N THR A 117 -9.29 2.85 13.34
CA THR A 117 -9.40 1.56 14.02
C THR A 117 -9.25 0.40 13.04
N ALA A 118 -8.20 -0.40 13.21
CA ALA A 118 -8.01 -1.67 12.52
C ALA A 118 -8.50 -2.86 13.35
N THR A 119 -8.88 -3.94 12.67
CA THR A 119 -9.21 -5.23 13.27
C THR A 119 -8.52 -6.33 12.47
N GLU A 120 -7.60 -7.05 13.11
CA GLU A 120 -6.97 -8.24 12.54
C GLU A 120 -8.00 -9.36 12.39
N GLY A 121 -8.00 -10.03 11.24
CA GLY A 121 -8.77 -11.24 11.01
C GLY A 121 -8.21 -12.43 11.78
N LYS A 122 -9.08 -13.19 12.44
CA LYS A 122 -8.67 -14.34 13.27
C LYS A 122 -9.41 -15.60 12.92
N TRP A 123 -8.65 -16.69 12.87
CA TRP A 123 -9.16 -18.04 12.80
C TRP A 123 -9.49 -18.53 14.21
N GLY A 124 -10.58 -19.26 14.32
CA GLY A 124 -10.91 -20.06 15.49
C GLY A 124 -11.35 -21.45 15.05
N TYR A 125 -11.77 -22.24 16.03
CA TYR A 125 -12.28 -23.58 15.80
C TYR A 125 -13.65 -23.72 16.44
N LYS A 126 -14.60 -24.25 15.67
CA LYS A 126 -15.89 -24.69 16.19
C LYS A 126 -15.97 -26.21 16.14
N ARG A 127 -16.57 -26.82 17.16
CA ARG A 127 -16.95 -28.23 17.13
C ARG A 127 -18.20 -28.35 16.26
N VAL A 128 -18.13 -29.19 15.23
CA VAL A 128 -19.26 -29.51 14.36
C VAL A 128 -19.46 -31.00 14.41
N TYR A 129 -20.70 -31.44 14.58
CA TYR A 129 -21.02 -32.85 14.53
C TYR A 129 -21.11 -33.29 13.07
N ASN A 130 -20.30 -34.27 12.68
CA ASN A 130 -20.32 -34.84 11.35
C ASN A 130 -21.30 -36.02 11.31
N ASN A 131 -22.43 -35.81 10.63
CA ASN A 131 -23.49 -36.80 10.52
C ASN A 131 -23.11 -38.07 9.73
N VAL A 132 -22.05 -38.01 8.91
CA VAL A 132 -21.53 -39.15 8.13
C VAL A 132 -20.59 -39.99 8.98
N THR A 133 -19.59 -39.36 9.62
CA THR A 133 -18.58 -40.07 10.43
C THR A 133 -19.04 -40.36 11.86
N LYS A 134 -20.20 -39.81 12.27
CA LYS A 134 -20.78 -39.88 13.62
C LYS A 134 -19.85 -39.36 14.72
N LYS A 135 -18.92 -38.46 14.37
CA LYS A 135 -17.92 -37.90 15.29
C LYS A 135 -18.00 -36.38 15.35
N TRP A 136 -17.53 -35.84 16.48
CA TRP A 136 -17.31 -34.40 16.62
C TRP A 136 -15.98 -34.03 15.97
N GLU A 137 -16.03 -33.11 15.02
CA GLU A 137 -14.87 -32.65 14.28
C GLU A 137 -14.60 -31.16 14.58
N ARG A 138 -13.32 -30.77 14.54
CA ARG A 138 -12.93 -29.37 14.70
C ARG A 138 -12.88 -28.72 13.32
N LYS A 139 -13.82 -27.81 13.06
CA LYS A 139 -13.84 -27.03 11.82
C LYS A 139 -13.19 -25.66 12.05
N LYS A 140 -12.22 -25.32 11.21
CA LYS A 140 -11.59 -24.00 11.17
C LYS A 140 -12.61 -22.99 10.63
N VAL A 141 -12.85 -21.91 11.36
CA VAL A 141 -13.83 -20.87 10.99
C VAL A 141 -13.28 -19.48 11.29
N VAL A 142 -13.66 -18.48 10.48
CA VAL A 142 -13.36 -17.09 10.77
C VAL A 142 -14.18 -16.66 11.99
N ILE A 143 -13.52 -16.30 13.08
CA ILE A 143 -14.18 -15.81 14.30
C ILE A 143 -14.14 -14.29 14.41
N GLN A 144 -13.21 -13.66 13.70
CA GLN A 144 -13.09 -12.21 13.61
C GLN A 144 -12.77 -11.85 12.17
N LYS A 145 -13.59 -10.99 11.58
CA LYS A 145 -13.34 -10.48 10.23
C LYS A 145 -12.24 -9.42 10.28
N ALA A 146 -11.48 -9.34 9.19
CA ALA A 146 -10.52 -8.26 9.00
C ALA A 146 -11.23 -6.93 8.72
N LYS A 147 -10.71 -5.83 9.26
CA LYS A 147 -11.19 -4.47 8.97
C LYS A 147 -10.01 -3.51 8.94
N PHE A 148 -9.81 -2.82 7.83
CA PHE A 148 -8.65 -1.96 7.66
C PHE A 148 -8.94 -0.72 6.81
N ARG A 149 -8.24 0.36 7.15
CA ARG A 149 -7.88 1.44 6.23
C ARG A 149 -6.49 1.17 5.64
N CYS A 150 -6.18 1.74 4.48
CA CYS A 150 -4.88 1.58 3.79
C CYS A 150 -3.65 1.72 4.70
N ASP A 151 -3.53 2.81 5.46
CA ASP A 151 -2.38 3.05 6.35
C ASP A 151 -2.35 2.13 7.59
N THR A 152 -3.51 1.82 8.16
CA THR A 152 -3.62 0.88 9.28
C THR A 152 -3.30 -0.55 8.86
N PHE A 153 -3.58 -0.91 7.61
CA PHE A 153 -3.20 -2.19 7.00
C PHE A 153 -1.69 -2.30 6.79
N VAL A 154 -1.07 -1.23 6.27
CA VAL A 154 0.39 -1.14 6.16
C VAL A 154 1.02 -1.26 7.55
N ALA A 155 0.51 -0.51 8.54
CA ALA A 155 1.00 -0.58 9.92
C ALA A 155 0.88 -2.00 10.50
N PHE A 156 -0.29 -2.63 10.36
CA PHE A 156 -0.53 -3.99 10.81
C PHE A 156 0.46 -4.98 10.20
N SER A 157 0.71 -4.89 8.89
CA SER A 157 1.59 -5.82 8.18
C SER A 157 3.03 -5.73 8.69
N TRP A 158 3.51 -4.51 8.95
CA TRP A 158 4.82 -4.24 9.55
C TRP A 158 4.87 -4.74 11.00
N ASP A 159 3.90 -4.36 11.83
CA ASP A 159 3.87 -4.70 13.26
C ASP A 159 3.81 -6.22 13.46
N ARG A 160 3.06 -6.94 12.62
CA ARG A 160 2.95 -8.41 12.70
C ARG A 160 4.25 -9.12 12.34
N ALA A 161 5.07 -8.52 11.48
CA ALA A 161 6.43 -8.98 11.19
C ALA A 161 7.44 -8.64 12.30
N GLY A 162 6.99 -8.03 13.40
CA GLY A 162 7.86 -7.62 14.50
C GLY A 162 8.73 -6.43 14.12
N GLU A 163 8.21 -5.53 13.28
CA GLU A 163 8.88 -4.31 12.84
C GLU A 163 7.94 -3.12 13.01
N ARG A 164 8.50 -1.96 13.37
CA ARG A 164 7.74 -0.71 13.26
C ARG A 164 7.71 -0.29 11.79
N LYS A 165 6.56 0.19 11.32
CA LYS A 165 6.52 0.88 10.03
C LYS A 165 7.54 2.04 10.00
N PRO A 166 8.17 2.36 8.86
CA PRO A 166 8.98 3.57 8.73
C PRO A 166 8.18 4.80 9.21
N TYR A 167 8.76 5.59 10.12
CA TYR A 167 8.15 6.82 10.67
C TYR A 167 7.69 7.78 9.56
N GLY A 168 6.59 8.51 9.75
CA GLY A 168 6.12 9.57 8.82
C GLY A 168 5.13 9.16 7.74
N SER A 169 4.42 8.04 7.89
CA SER A 169 3.41 7.56 6.92
C SER A 169 1.99 8.07 7.20
N THR A 170 1.85 9.23 7.85
CA THR A 170 0.56 9.92 7.76
C THR A 170 0.43 10.49 6.35
N PRO A 171 -0.70 10.28 5.69
CA PRO A 171 -0.83 10.50 4.27
C PRO A 171 -0.42 11.90 3.77
N THR A 172 -0.75 12.99 4.47
CA THR A 172 -0.32 14.35 4.06
C THR A 172 1.19 14.62 4.11
N HIS A 173 2.00 13.75 4.72
CA HIS A 173 3.39 14.07 5.07
C HIS A 173 4.38 12.93 4.78
N MET A 174 4.08 12.02 3.86
CA MET A 174 5.09 11.02 3.46
C MET A 174 6.37 11.68 2.90
N TYR A 175 6.24 12.92 2.38
CA TYR A 175 7.33 13.77 1.92
C TYR A 175 7.16 15.23 2.35
N GLN A 176 7.39 15.54 3.63
CA GLN A 176 8.01 16.83 3.95
C GLN A 176 9.52 16.56 4.03
N TYR A 177 10.23 17.01 2.98
CA TYR A 177 11.68 17.17 2.86
C TYR A 177 12.54 16.66 4.02
N TYR A 178 13.25 15.54 3.80
CA TYR A 178 14.55 15.30 4.43
C TYR A 178 15.48 14.63 3.43
N ASP A 179 15.96 15.46 2.50
CA ASP A 179 17.21 15.29 1.75
C ASP A 179 18.04 16.55 2.00
N LEU A 180 18.25 16.91 3.28
CA LEU A 180 19.24 17.90 3.74
C LEU A 180 19.59 17.57 5.19
N MET A 181 20.48 16.58 5.37
CA MET A 181 21.52 16.53 6.41
C MET A 181 22.41 15.31 6.17
#